data_AF-A0A1I4VQC0-F1
#
_entry.id   AF-A0A1I4VQC0-F1
#
_cell.length_a   1.000
_cell.length_b   1.000
_cell.length_c   1.000
_cell.angle_alpha   90.00
_cell.angle_beta   90.00
_cell.angle_gamma   90.00
#
_symmetry.space_group_name_H-M   'P 1'
#
loop_
_entity.id
_entity.type
_entity.pdbx_description
1 polymer ?
#
loop_
_entity_poly.entity_id
_entity_poly.type
_entity_poly.pdbx_seq_one_letter_code
_entity_poly.pdbx_strand_id
1 'polypeptide(L)'
;MLVDGLDEVLDTAARHVVLRAIGALRELPAYQVLITSRPLDRRGFLGKVDQSRFPTFSIEPFTDGELREFAARMLRERQHPGPEDAAAEFLARVHRTS
;
A
#
# COMPACT_ATOMS: atom_id res chain seq x y z
N MET A 1 9.32 3.21 -12.62
CA MET A 1 9.73 4.03 -11.46
C MET A 1 8.74 3.79 -10.33
N LEU A 2 9.23 3.48 -9.14
CA LEU A 2 8.41 3.35 -7.93
C LEU A 2 8.64 4.58 -7.05
N VAL A 3 7.56 5.18 -6.58
CA VAL A 3 7.57 6.23 -5.55
C VAL A 3 6.85 5.67 -4.34
N ASP A 4 7.60 5.33 -3.30
CA ASP A 4 7.05 4.80 -2.05
C ASP A 4 6.86 5.89 -1.00
N GLY A 5 5.79 5.80 -0.21
CA GLY A 5 5.50 6.71 0.88
C GLY A 5 5.36 8.18 0.48
N LEU A 6 4.65 8.51 -0.61
CA LEU A 6 4.52 9.92 -1.05
C LEU A 6 3.97 10.86 0.05
N ASP A 7 3.17 10.33 0.98
CA ASP A 7 2.65 11.06 2.12
C ASP A 7 3.71 11.49 3.15
N GLU A 8 4.91 10.92 3.10
CA GLU A 8 6.05 11.28 3.95
C GLU A 8 6.72 12.60 3.53
N VAL A 9 6.42 13.12 2.33
CA VAL A 9 6.86 14.46 1.91
C VAL A 9 6.05 15.51 2.68
N LEU A 10 6.51 15.88 3.87
CA LEU A 10 5.77 16.72 4.81
C LEU A 10 5.51 18.14 4.30
N ASP A 11 6.44 18.70 3.51
CA ASP A 11 6.23 19.99 2.87
C ASP A 11 5.25 19.86 1.70
N THR A 12 4.16 20.61 1.79
CA THR A 12 3.10 20.63 0.78
C THR A 12 3.62 21.20 -0.55
N ALA A 13 4.56 22.16 -0.54
CA ALA A 13 5.13 22.72 -1.76
C ALA A 13 6.04 21.70 -2.47
N ALA A 14 6.96 21.08 -1.73
CA ALA A 14 7.78 19.98 -2.24
C ALA A 14 6.93 18.82 -2.80
N ARG A 15 5.86 18.44 -2.09
CA ARG A 15 4.93 17.39 -2.54
C ARG A 15 4.27 17.74 -3.88
N HIS A 16 3.88 19.00 -4.09
CA HIS A 16 3.35 19.45 -5.37
C HIS A 16 4.38 19.39 -6.51
N VAL A 17 5.65 19.69 -6.22
CA VAL A 17 6.72 19.60 -7.23
C VAL A 17 6.91 18.14 -7.69
N VAL A 18 6.98 17.21 -6.74
CA VAL A 18 7.09 15.76 -7.02
C VAL A 18 5.90 15.29 -7.85
N LEU A 19 4.69 15.65 -7.43
CA LEU A 19 3.45 15.28 -8.13
C LEU A 19 3.38 15.83 -9.55
N ARG A 20 3.88 17.06 -9.78
CA ARG A 20 3.98 17.65 -11.13
C ARG A 20 4.99 16.90 -11.99
N ALA A 21 6.14 16.53 -11.45
CA ALA A 21 7.16 15.76 -12.17
C ALA A 21 6.64 14.38 -12.57
N ILE A 22 5.94 13.69 -11.65
CA ILE A 22 5.23 12.43 -11.96
C ILE A 22 4.13 12.66 -13.01
N GLY A 23 3.45 13.80 -12.94
CA GLY A 23 2.56 14.35 -13.97
C GLY A 23 3.15 14.38 -15.37
N ALA A 24 4.38 14.86 -15.51
CA ALA A 24 5.05 14.92 -16.80
C ALA A 24 5.55 13.55 -17.27
N LEU A 25 6.13 12.76 -16.36
CA LEU A 25 6.71 11.45 -16.69
C LEU A 25 5.66 10.45 -17.16
N ARG A 26 4.45 10.46 -16.58
CA ARG A 26 3.37 9.53 -16.96
C ARG A 26 2.83 9.74 -18.38
N GLU A 27 3.02 10.93 -18.96
CA GLU A 27 2.58 11.23 -20.34
C GLU A 27 3.54 10.65 -21.38
N LEU A 28 4.72 10.23 -20.95
CA LEU A 28 5.75 9.65 -21.80
C LEU A 28 5.61 8.12 -21.81
N PRO A 29 5.32 7.48 -22.98
CA PRO A 29 5.06 6.05 -23.07
C PRO A 29 6.19 5.13 -22.56
N ALA A 30 7.42 5.66 -22.53
CA ALA A 30 8.60 4.93 -22.06
C ALA A 30 8.64 4.74 -20.54
N TYR A 31 7.81 5.45 -19.77
CA TYR A 31 7.86 5.44 -18.31
C TYR A 31 6.57 4.88 -17.72
N GLN A 32 6.72 3.80 -16.95
CA GLN A 32 5.69 3.32 -16.04
C GLN A 32 5.99 3.83 -14.63
N VAL A 33 5.00 4.47 -14.00
CA VAL A 33 5.14 5.03 -12.65
C VAL A 33 4.13 4.37 -11.72
N LEU A 34 4.62 3.79 -10.63
CA LEU A 34 3.81 3.28 -9.53
C LEU A 34 4.03 4.19 -8.31
N ILE A 35 2.94 4.59 -7.65
CA ILE A 35 2.96 5.45 -6.48
C ILE A 35 2.23 4.74 -5.35
N THR A 36 2.85 4.67 -4.18
CA THR A 36 2.21 4.21 -2.95
C THR A 36 2.18 5.35 -1.93
N SER A 37 1.07 5.45 -1.20
CA SER A 37 0.91 6.39 -0.10
C SER A 37 -0.18 5.91 0.85
N ARG A 38 -0.17 6.43 2.08
CA ARG A 38 -1.37 6.43 2.92
C ARG A 38 -2.49 7.26 2.28
N PRO A 39 -3.76 7.14 2.73
CA PRO A 39 -4.86 7.94 2.20
C PRO A 39 -4.53 9.44 2.24
N LEU A 40 -4.36 10.04 1.07
CA LEU A 40 -4.17 11.48 0.90
C LEU A 40 -5.54 12.13 0.67
N ASP A 41 -5.76 13.35 1.19
CA ASP A 41 -7.03 14.07 0.98
C ASP A 41 -7.34 14.16 -0.52
N ARG A 42 -8.52 13.65 -0.91
CA ARG A 42 -9.01 13.65 -2.29
C ARG A 42 -9.21 15.06 -2.86
N ARG A 43 -9.22 16.11 -2.02
CA ARG A 43 -9.20 17.50 -2.49
C ARG A 43 -7.86 17.91 -3.12
N GLY A 44 -6.79 17.12 -2.89
CA GLY A 44 -5.47 17.30 -3.46
C GLY A 44 -5.34 16.83 -4.91
N PHE A 45 -4.14 16.94 -5.45
CA PHE A 45 -3.79 16.62 -6.84
C PHE A 45 -4.23 15.21 -7.30
N LEU A 46 -4.22 14.20 -6.42
CA LEU A 46 -4.68 12.84 -6.74
C LEU A 46 -6.18 12.77 -7.07
N GLY A 47 -7.03 13.61 -6.48
CA GLY A 47 -8.45 13.67 -6.86
C GLY A 47 -8.71 14.41 -8.16
N LYS A 48 -7.69 15.08 -8.72
CA LYS A 48 -7.74 15.72 -10.05
C LYS A 48 -7.11 14.85 -11.14
N VAL A 49 -6.57 13.68 -10.78
CA VAL A 49 -6.04 12.74 -11.75
C VAL A 49 -7.19 12.04 -12.44
N ASP A 50 -7.14 12.01 -13.77
CA ASP A 50 -8.03 11.18 -14.57
C ASP A 50 -7.82 9.70 -14.22
N GLN A 51 -8.74 9.15 -13.43
CA GLN A 51 -8.66 7.76 -12.96
C GLN A 51 -8.88 6.74 -14.07
N SER A 52 -9.46 7.15 -15.21
CA SER A 52 -9.61 6.25 -16.37
C SER A 52 -8.27 5.99 -17.06
N ARG A 53 -7.38 6.98 -17.02
CA ARG A 53 -6.04 6.92 -17.61
C ARG A 53 -4.97 6.50 -16.60
N PHE A 54 -5.17 6.79 -15.32
CA PHE A 54 -4.24 6.49 -14.23
C PHE A 54 -4.99 5.87 -13.05
N PRO A 55 -5.21 4.55 -13.07
CA PRO A 55 -6.05 3.88 -12.08
C PRO A 55 -5.46 4.03 -10.67
N THR A 56 -6.33 4.26 -9.70
CA THR A 56 -5.98 4.28 -8.27
C THR A 56 -6.53 3.04 -7.62
N PHE A 57 -5.67 2.31 -6.91
CA PHE A 57 -6.05 1.12 -6.15
C PHE A 57 -5.99 1.43 -4.66
N SER A 58 -6.95 0.92 -3.91
CA SER A 58 -6.91 0.93 -2.45
C SER A 58 -6.46 -0.45 -1.98
N ILE A 59 -5.41 -0.51 -1.17
CA ILE A 59 -5.03 -1.75 -0.48
C ILE A 59 -5.90 -1.82 0.77
N GLU A 60 -6.73 -2.85 0.85
CA GLU A 60 -7.57 -3.10 2.02
C GLU A 60 -6.78 -3.90 3.07
N PRO A 61 -7.01 -3.66 4.37
CA PRO A 61 -6.48 -4.52 5.42
C PRO A 61 -6.96 -5.96 5.21
N PHE A 62 -6.13 -6.93 5.57
CA PHE A 62 -6.58 -8.32 5.63
C PHE A 62 -7.70 -8.48 6.65
N THR A 63 -8.70 -9.26 6.28
CA THR A 63 -9.67 -9.82 7.22
C THR A 63 -8.98 -10.80 8.17
N ASP A 64 -9.62 -11.11 9.30
CA ASP A 64 -9.11 -12.11 10.26
C ASP A 64 -8.84 -13.47 9.60
N GLY A 65 -9.70 -13.88 8.67
CA GLY A 65 -9.54 -15.13 7.93
C GLY A 65 -8.30 -15.11 7.03
N GLU A 66 -8.13 -14.03 6.25
CA GLU A 66 -6.97 -13.85 5.36
C GLU A 66 -5.66 -13.71 6.14
N LEU A 67 -5.69 -12.98 7.27
CA LEU A 67 -4.52 -12.81 8.12
C LEU A 67 -4.10 -14.13 8.78
N ARG A 68 -5.08 -14.94 9.23
CA ARG A 68 -4.83 -16.29 9.73
C ARG A 68 -4.25 -17.19 8.64
N GLU A 69 -4.82 -17.20 7.44
CA GLU A 69 -4.33 -18.01 6.32
C GLU A 69 -2.90 -17.61 5.94
N PHE A 70 -2.65 -16.31 5.81
CA PHE A 70 -1.33 -15.76 5.53
C PHE A 70 -0.31 -16.23 6.57
N ALA A 71 -0.61 -16.09 7.86
CA ALA A 71 0.27 -16.53 8.94
C ALA A 71 0.54 -18.03 8.89
N ALA A 72 -0.50 -18.86 8.70
CA ALA A 72 -0.37 -20.31 8.61
C ALA A 72 0.51 -20.73 7.43
N ARG A 73 0.32 -20.12 6.25
CA ARG A 73 1.13 -20.38 5.05
C ARG A 73 2.59 -19.99 5.26
N MET A 74 2.84 -18.79 5.78
CA MET A 74 4.19 -18.32 6.09
C MET A 74 4.91 -19.26 7.08
N LEU A 75 4.21 -19.73 8.11
CA LEU A 75 4.77 -20.64 9.13
C LEU A 75 5.03 -22.03 8.55
N ARG A 76 4.16 -22.52 7.67
CA ARG A 76 4.34 -23.81 6.97
C ARG A 76 5.55 -23.79 6.05
N GLU A 77 5.75 -22.71 5.29
CA GLU A 77 6.94 -22.52 4.44
C GLU A 77 8.23 -22.49 5.26
N ARG A 78 8.16 -22.04 6.51
CA ARG A 78 9.27 -22.06 7.47
C ARG A 78 9.37 -23.37 8.27
N GLN A 79 8.59 -24.39 7.91
CA GLN A 79 8.57 -25.70 8.58
C GLN A 79 8.26 -25.62 10.09
N HIS A 80 7.47 -24.65 10.51
CA HIS A 80 7.05 -24.53 11.90
C HIS A 80 6.17 -25.73 12.30
N PRO A 81 6.39 -26.37 13.47
CA PRO A 81 5.49 -27.40 13.96
C PRO A 81 4.14 -26.79 14.37
N GLY A 82 3.03 -27.31 13.86
CA GLY A 82 1.69 -26.78 14.17
C GLY A 82 1.45 -25.35 13.65
N PRO A 83 1.57 -25.10 12.33
CA PRO A 83 1.44 -23.75 11.76
C PRO A 83 0.05 -23.13 11.99
N GLU A 84 -0.99 -23.96 12.11
CA GLU A 84 -2.37 -23.47 12.31
C GLU A 84 -2.61 -22.93 13.72
N ASP A 85 -2.09 -23.61 14.74
CA ASP A 85 -2.21 -23.19 16.14
C ASP A 85 -1.39 -21.90 16.37
N ALA A 86 -0.18 -21.85 15.82
CA ALA A 86 0.67 -20.67 15.87
C ALA A 86 0.08 -19.47 15.10
N ALA A 87 -0.62 -19.70 13.98
CA ALA A 87 -1.34 -18.65 13.26
C ALA A 87 -2.53 -18.11 14.08
N ALA A 88 -3.25 -18.97 14.78
CA ALA A 88 -4.34 -18.55 15.68
C ALA A 88 -3.80 -17.71 16.85
N GLU A 89 -2.66 -18.10 17.44
CA GLU A 89 -2.02 -17.31 18.49
C GLU A 89 -1.54 -15.95 17.97
N PHE A 90 -0.94 -15.92 16.78
CA PHE A 90 -0.51 -14.69 16.13
C PHE A 90 -1.68 -13.72 15.96
N LEU A 91 -2.82 -14.18 15.41
CA LEU A 91 -4.01 -13.36 15.24
C LEU A 91 -4.51 -12.80 16.58
N ALA A 92 -4.54 -13.64 17.63
CA ALA A 92 -4.93 -13.20 18.97
C ALA A 92 -4.00 -12.12 19.55
N ARG A 93 -2.72 -12.11 19.20
CA ARG A 93 -1.76 -11.08 19.62
C ARG A 93 -1.92 -9.78 18.85
N VAL A 94 -2.17 -9.84 17.53
CA VAL A 94 -2.42 -8.64 16.70
C VAL A 94 -3.62 -7.86 17.24
N HIS A 95 -4.71 -8.55 17.57
CA HIS A 95 -5.91 -7.94 18.15
C HIS A 95 -5.72 -7.31 19.54
N ARG A 96 -4.69 -7.70 20.29
CA ARG A 96 -4.37 -7.08 21.59
C ARG A 96 -3.54 -5.79 21.47
N THR A 97 -2.92 -5.58 20.32
CA THR A 97 -1.95 -4.49 20.10
C THR A 97 -2.51 -3.39 19.20
N SER A 98 -3.73 -3.58 18.69
CA SER A 98 -4.47 -2.66 17.82
C SER A 98 -5.48 -1.88 18.66
#